data_AF-A0A8C3QC03-F1
#
_entry.id   AF-A0A8C3QC03-F1
#
_cell.length_a   1.000
_cell.length_b   1.000
_cell.length_c   1.000
_cell.angle_alpha   90.00
_cell.angle_beta   90.00
_cell.angle_gamma   90.00
#
_symmetry.space_group_name_H-M   'P 1'
#
loop_
_entity.id
_entity.type
_entity.pdbx_description
1 polymer ?
#
loop_
_entity_poly.entity_id
_entity_poly.type
_entity_poly.pdbx_seq_one_letter_code
_entity_poly.pdbx_strand_id
1 'polypeptide(L)'
;MARCGGGAAPKGPGPAAAERQRLKEALAEQLRQDLDRLLAEGTHSDVTFQVGDEEVRVHRAVLLARAPLLCERLVGRRLQLHGLEAAELRQLLRILYSSDINLKEIEELFMTIIQESNTTTLHNTQKNVNCLGQSKRTPVDQNIPSGAVQKGIVCLAGIEEEIPEAVIDAESDKAAAGNSKVETASVLGEDLLMLYKKCCCPDINICVEGKNFQAHRAILCARSSYFAAMLSGSWAESSQEHITLQGISHAEMNVVLHSIYGAILDFPDKVDVGYMSNFIILF
;
A
#
# COMPACT_ATOMS: atom_id res chain seq x y z
N MET A 1 35.25 11.89 -55.88
CA MET A 1 34.18 12.85 -55.55
C MET A 1 33.19 12.19 -54.60
N ALA A 2 32.46 13.00 -53.84
CA ALA A 2 32.01 12.77 -52.47
C ALA A 2 30.97 11.65 -52.24
N ARG A 3 30.98 11.18 -50.98
CA ARG A 3 30.00 10.33 -50.29
C ARG A 3 28.62 11.01 -50.23
N CYS A 4 27.56 10.24 -50.41
CA CYS A 4 26.21 10.58 -49.92
C CYS A 4 25.74 9.50 -48.95
N GLY A 5 25.93 9.73 -47.66
CA GLY A 5 25.27 8.98 -46.59
C GLY A 5 23.92 9.63 -46.28
N GLY A 6 22.83 9.00 -46.74
CA GLY A 6 21.48 9.39 -46.34
C GLY A 6 21.19 8.87 -44.94
N GLY A 7 21.38 9.73 -43.92
CA GLY A 7 20.90 9.46 -42.58
C GLY A 7 19.38 9.50 -42.58
N ALA A 8 18.74 8.33 -42.54
CA ALA A 8 17.31 8.24 -42.28
C ALA A 8 17.07 8.72 -40.84
N ALA A 9 16.35 9.84 -40.69
CA ALA A 9 15.85 10.28 -39.39
C ALA A 9 14.95 9.17 -38.81
N PRO A 10 15.04 8.89 -37.50
CA PRO A 10 14.18 7.88 -36.88
C PRO A 10 12.72 8.30 -37.07
N LYS A 11 11.93 7.46 -37.74
CA LYS A 11 10.47 7.63 -37.81
C LYS A 11 9.94 7.58 -36.38
N GLY A 12 9.28 8.66 -35.94
CA GLY A 12 8.63 8.71 -34.63
C GLY A 12 7.58 7.61 -34.45
N PRO A 13 7.12 7.37 -33.22
CA PRO A 13 6.12 6.35 -32.93
C PRO A 13 4.85 6.57 -33.75
N GLY A 14 4.27 5.47 -34.27
CA GLY A 14 3.03 5.53 -35.04
C GLY A 14 1.82 6.01 -34.22
N PRO A 15 0.71 6.45 -34.85
CA PRO A 15 -0.43 7.06 -34.16
C PRO A 15 -1.02 6.22 -33.00
N ALA A 16 -1.11 4.89 -33.18
CA ALA A 16 -1.60 3.98 -32.14
C ALA A 16 -0.66 3.87 -30.93
N ALA A 17 0.66 3.89 -31.16
CA ALA A 17 1.66 3.87 -30.08
C ALA A 17 1.67 5.19 -29.31
N ALA A 18 1.49 6.31 -30.00
CA ALA A 18 1.37 7.63 -29.37
C ALA A 18 0.10 7.74 -28.50
N GLU A 19 -1.04 7.23 -28.98
CA GLU A 19 -2.28 7.23 -28.18
C GLU A 19 -2.17 6.30 -26.97
N ARG A 20 -1.59 5.10 -27.12
CA ARG A 20 -1.31 4.22 -25.97
C ARG A 20 -0.44 4.90 -24.92
N GLN A 21 0.61 5.60 -25.34
CA GLN A 21 1.49 6.33 -24.43
C GLN A 21 0.75 7.47 -23.70
N ARG A 22 -0.07 8.23 -24.43
CA ARG A 22 -0.90 9.30 -23.85
C ARG A 22 -1.88 8.77 -22.80
N LEU A 23 -2.55 7.65 -23.09
CA LEU A 23 -3.45 7.01 -22.12
C LEU A 23 -2.70 6.51 -20.89
N LYS A 24 -1.51 5.93 -21.08
CA LYS A 24 -0.64 5.50 -19.98
C LYS A 24 -0.27 6.66 -19.06
N GLU A 25 0.15 7.79 -19.63
CA GLU A 25 0.48 9.00 -18.87
C GLU A 25 -0.74 9.57 -18.13
N ALA A 26 -1.92 9.59 -18.76
CA ALA A 26 -3.15 10.05 -18.11
C ALA A 26 -3.55 9.16 -16.92
N LEU A 27 -3.40 7.84 -17.04
CA LEU A 27 -3.69 6.89 -15.97
C LEU A 27 -2.71 7.01 -14.81
N ALA A 28 -1.42 7.18 -15.11
CA ALA A 28 -0.39 7.46 -14.12
C ALA A 28 -0.68 8.75 -13.35
N GLU A 29 -1.07 9.81 -14.06
CA GLU A 29 -1.43 11.09 -13.46
C GLU A 29 -2.67 10.99 -12.57
N GLN A 30 -3.70 10.27 -13.01
CA GLN A 30 -4.89 10.04 -12.21
C GLN A 30 -4.57 9.26 -10.93
N LEU A 31 -3.73 8.22 -11.02
CA LEU A 31 -3.26 7.46 -9.85
C LEU A 31 -2.56 8.37 -8.86
N ARG A 32 -1.63 9.20 -9.34
CA ARG A 32 -0.93 10.18 -8.52
C ARG A 32 -1.89 11.11 -7.77
N GLN A 33 -2.86 11.68 -8.47
CA GLN A 33 -3.84 12.61 -7.89
C GLN A 33 -4.72 11.96 -6.84
N ASP A 34 -5.14 10.72 -7.07
CA ASP A 34 -5.98 9.98 -6.13
C ASP A 34 -5.22 9.60 -4.85
N LEU A 35 -3.92 9.27 -4.95
CA LEU A 35 -3.08 9.00 -3.77
C LEU A 35 -2.71 10.28 -3.02
N ASP A 36 -2.47 11.39 -3.73
CA ASP A 36 -2.32 12.72 -3.11
C ASP A 36 -3.58 13.10 -2.31
N ARG A 37 -4.77 12.87 -2.89
CA ARG A 37 -6.05 13.09 -2.22
C ARG A 37 -6.23 12.17 -1.01
N LEU A 38 -5.90 10.89 -1.14
CA LEU A 38 -5.98 9.92 -0.04
C LEU A 38 -5.15 10.37 1.16
N LEU A 39 -3.92 10.88 0.94
CA LEU A 39 -3.09 11.43 2.01
C LEU A 39 -3.73 12.67 2.65
N ALA A 40 -4.26 13.59 1.84
CA ALA A 40 -4.84 14.84 2.34
C ALA A 40 -6.12 14.60 3.16
N GLU A 41 -6.98 13.69 2.72
CA GLU A 41 -8.24 13.36 3.39
C GLU A 41 -8.07 12.39 4.55
N GLY A 42 -7.05 11.52 4.51
CA GLY A 42 -6.78 10.48 5.52
C GLY A 42 -7.88 9.42 5.64
N THR A 43 -8.76 9.29 4.64
CA THR A 43 -9.90 8.38 4.67
C THR A 43 -9.41 6.93 4.79
N HIS A 44 -9.94 6.19 5.79
CA HIS A 44 -9.47 4.84 6.15
C HIS A 44 -8.01 4.76 6.62
N SER A 45 -7.42 5.84 7.13
CA SER A 45 -6.10 5.78 7.77
C SER A 45 -6.10 4.86 8.99
N ASP A 46 -5.10 3.99 9.08
CA ASP A 46 -4.89 3.03 10.17
C ASP A 46 -3.64 3.35 11.01
N VAL A 47 -2.86 4.34 10.59
CA VAL A 47 -1.64 4.81 11.26
C VAL A 47 -1.69 6.33 11.42
N THR A 48 -1.12 6.83 12.52
CA THR A 48 -1.00 8.26 12.80
C THR A 48 0.44 8.59 13.20
N PHE A 49 1.06 9.51 12.49
CA PHE A 49 2.33 10.09 12.87
C PHE A 49 2.08 11.35 13.66
N GLN A 50 2.70 11.49 14.81
CA GLN A 50 2.53 12.65 15.67
C GLN A 50 3.84 13.43 15.72
N VAL A 51 3.74 14.73 15.40
CA VAL A 51 4.84 15.69 15.33
C VAL A 51 4.47 16.90 16.18
N GLY A 52 5.00 16.95 17.40
CA GLY A 52 4.53 17.90 18.41
C GLY A 52 3.05 17.68 18.73
N ASP A 53 2.23 18.72 18.57
CA ASP A 53 0.78 18.67 18.78
C ASP A 53 -0.01 18.33 17.49
N GLU A 54 0.67 18.18 16.35
CA GLU A 54 0.04 17.84 15.09
C GLU A 54 -0.01 16.33 14.87
N GLU A 55 -1.16 15.84 14.40
CA GLU A 55 -1.36 14.45 13.97
C GLU A 55 -1.49 14.39 12.44
N VAL A 56 -0.69 13.53 11.81
CA VAL A 56 -0.75 13.24 10.37
C VAL A 56 -1.23 11.81 10.17
N ARG A 57 -2.40 11.66 9.56
CA ARG A 57 -3.02 10.37 9.27
C ARG A 57 -2.42 9.76 8.01
N VAL A 58 -2.00 8.50 8.10
CA VAL A 58 -1.35 7.75 7.02
C VAL A 58 -1.88 6.32 6.95
N HIS A 59 -1.57 5.64 5.85
CA HIS A 59 -2.07 4.31 5.50
C HIS A 59 -0.91 3.33 5.47
N ARG A 60 -0.96 2.30 6.32
CA ARG A 60 0.03 1.23 6.37
C ARG A 60 0.19 0.53 5.03
N ALA A 61 -0.91 0.35 4.29
CA ALA A 61 -0.89 -0.21 2.94
C ALA A 61 0.07 0.55 2.00
N VAL A 62 -0.02 1.88 1.97
CA VAL A 62 0.84 2.71 1.12
C VAL A 62 2.27 2.70 1.63
N LEU A 63 2.48 2.74 2.95
CA LEU A 63 3.83 2.63 3.53
C LEU A 63 4.48 1.28 3.19
N LEU A 64 3.76 0.16 3.28
CA LEU A 64 4.28 -1.15 2.89
C LEU A 64 4.68 -1.22 1.42
N ALA A 65 3.92 -0.57 0.55
CA ALA A 65 4.21 -0.53 -0.88
C ALA A 65 5.42 0.34 -1.23
N ARG A 66 5.56 1.49 -0.56
CA ARG A 66 6.43 2.59 -1.01
C ARG A 66 7.60 2.89 -0.05
N ALA A 67 7.50 2.47 1.20
CA ALA A 67 8.53 2.63 2.23
C ALA A 67 8.46 1.48 3.27
N PRO A 68 8.84 0.25 2.89
CA PRO A 68 8.79 -0.92 3.77
C PRO A 68 9.64 -0.81 5.05
N LEU A 69 10.84 -0.24 5.01
CA LEU A 69 11.69 -0.02 6.18
C LEU A 69 11.03 0.95 7.18
N LEU A 70 10.38 2.00 6.67
CA LEU A 70 9.59 2.89 7.53
C LEU A 70 8.42 2.12 8.17
N CYS A 71 7.74 1.28 7.40
CA CYS A 71 6.65 0.47 7.91
C CYS A 71 7.10 -0.52 9.00
N GLU A 72 8.29 -1.11 8.87
CA GLU A 72 8.86 -2.01 9.88
C GLU A 72 9.09 -1.33 11.24
N ARG A 73 9.30 -0.01 11.25
CA ARG A 73 9.43 0.76 12.50
C ARG A 73 8.11 1.05 13.20
N LEU A 74 6.99 0.83 12.53
CA LEU A 74 5.67 1.09 13.12
C LEU A 74 5.32 0.00 14.14
N VAL A 75 5.43 0.37 15.42
CA VAL A 75 4.90 -0.44 16.51
C VAL A 75 3.49 0.05 16.83
N GLY A 76 2.49 -0.64 16.30
CA GLY A 76 1.07 -0.31 16.50
C GLY A 76 0.58 0.78 15.54
N ARG A 77 -0.36 1.61 16.02
CA ARG A 77 -1.09 2.59 15.18
C ARG A 77 -0.53 4.01 15.26
N ARG A 78 0.41 4.29 16.16
CA ARG A 78 0.91 5.65 16.43
C ARG A 78 2.43 5.67 16.44
N LEU A 79 3.03 6.61 15.73
CA LEU A 79 4.48 6.84 15.73
C LEU A 79 4.76 8.29 16.14
N GLN A 80 5.54 8.46 17.21
CA GLN A 80 6.01 9.77 17.65
C GLN A 80 7.29 10.14 16.90
N LEU A 81 7.29 11.31 16.27
CA LEU A 81 8.42 11.85 15.55
C LEU A 81 8.86 13.16 16.23
N HIS A 82 10.14 13.22 16.60
CA HIS A 82 10.76 14.40 17.17
C HIS A 82 11.67 15.07 16.13
N GLY A 83 12.03 16.34 16.31
CA GLY A 83 13.06 17.00 15.48
C GLY A 83 12.75 17.16 13.99
N LEU A 84 11.50 16.97 13.57
CA LEU A 84 11.00 17.18 12.22
C LEU A 84 9.79 18.12 12.30
N GLU A 85 9.66 19.10 11.41
CA GLU A 85 8.45 19.92 11.36
C GLU A 85 7.32 19.19 10.64
N ALA A 86 6.07 19.46 11.03
CA ALA A 86 4.91 18.80 10.42
C ALA A 86 4.78 19.11 8.90
N ALA A 87 5.25 20.29 8.46
CA ALA A 87 5.30 20.65 7.04
C ALA A 87 6.31 19.80 6.26
N GLU A 88 7.50 19.55 6.83
CA GLU A 88 8.53 18.69 6.23
C GLU A 88 8.04 17.25 6.14
N LEU A 89 7.41 16.74 7.22
CA LEU A 89 6.80 15.42 7.20
C LEU A 89 5.73 15.29 6.10
N ARG A 90 4.85 16.28 5.97
CA ARG A 90 3.82 16.29 4.92
C ARG A 90 4.41 16.31 3.52
N GLN A 91 5.50 17.04 3.30
CA GLN A 91 6.18 17.05 2.01
C GLN A 91 6.80 15.69 1.67
N LEU A 92 7.45 15.05 2.65
CA LEU A 92 8.05 13.73 2.49
C LEU A 92 6.99 12.65 2.23
N LEU A 93 5.89 12.68 2.99
CA LEU A 93 4.76 11.78 2.78
C LEU A 93 4.11 12.00 1.41
N ARG A 94 4.00 13.25 0.95
CA ARG A 94 3.49 13.53 -0.40
C ARG A 94 4.36 12.86 -1.47
N ILE A 95 5.68 13.01 -1.38
CA ILE A 95 6.62 12.33 -2.29
C ILE A 95 6.40 10.81 -2.23
N LEU A 96 6.27 10.23 -1.04
CA LEU A 96 6.05 8.80 -0.85
C LEU A 96 4.77 8.31 -1.54
N TYR A 97 3.67 9.05 -1.38
CA TYR A 97 2.35 8.68 -1.89
C TYR A 97 2.21 8.84 -3.40
N SER A 98 2.83 9.87 -3.98
CA SER A 98 2.41 10.35 -5.30
C SER A 98 3.56 10.52 -6.30
N SER A 99 4.82 10.39 -5.87
CA SER A 99 5.92 10.40 -6.83
C SER A 99 5.96 9.13 -7.67
N ASP A 100 6.39 9.26 -8.92
CA ASP A 100 6.61 8.15 -9.83
C ASP A 100 8.09 7.71 -9.90
N ILE A 101 8.80 7.90 -8.80
CA ILE A 101 10.22 7.55 -8.69
C ILE A 101 10.41 6.34 -7.79
N ASN A 102 11.56 5.70 -7.93
CA ASN A 102 12.01 4.70 -6.97
C ASN A 102 12.36 5.41 -5.65
N LEU A 103 11.78 4.95 -4.55
CA LEU A 103 11.90 5.61 -3.26
C LEU A 103 13.01 5.06 -2.37
N LYS A 104 13.83 4.07 -2.80
CA LYS A 104 14.82 3.44 -1.91
C LYS A 104 15.75 4.45 -1.25
N GLU A 105 16.35 5.35 -2.03
CA GLU A 105 17.25 6.39 -1.50
C GLU A 105 16.51 7.40 -0.62
N ILE A 106 15.26 7.73 -0.97
CA ILE A 106 14.43 8.67 -0.22
C ILE A 106 13.98 8.05 1.11
N GLU A 107 13.65 6.76 1.12
CA GLU A 107 13.31 6.00 2.30
C GLU A 107 14.51 5.89 3.25
N GLU A 108 15.70 5.60 2.74
CA GLU A 108 16.93 5.58 3.55
C GLU A 108 17.23 6.96 4.16
N LEU A 109 17.07 8.04 3.39
CA LEU A 109 17.18 9.40 3.88
C LEU A 109 16.13 9.68 4.98
N PHE A 110 14.87 9.31 4.74
CA PHE A 110 13.77 9.48 5.69
C PHE A 110 14.04 8.74 7.00
N MET A 111 14.59 7.52 6.91
CA MET A 111 14.94 6.69 8.05
C MET A 111 16.11 7.27 8.85
N THR A 112 17.06 7.92 8.20
CA THR A 112 18.18 8.61 8.87
C THR A 112 17.67 9.80 9.69
N ILE A 113 16.81 10.63 9.09
CA ILE A 113 16.18 11.78 9.77
C ILE A 113 15.38 11.32 11.00
N ILE A 114 14.65 10.20 10.89
CA ILE A 114 13.90 9.61 12.01
C ILE A 114 14.82 9.00 13.08
N GLN A 115 16.00 8.48 12.71
CA GLN A 115 16.94 7.90 13.67
C GLN A 115 17.68 8.97 14.48
N GLU A 116 18.13 10.05 13.84
CA GLU A 116 18.82 11.17 14.50
C GLU A 116 17.93 11.87 15.54
N SER A 117 16.64 11.96 15.24
CA SER A 117 15.64 12.47 16.18
C SER A 117 15.42 11.56 17.40
N ASN A 118 15.64 10.25 17.27
CA ASN A 118 15.57 9.30 18.38
C ASN A 118 16.87 9.23 19.23
N THR A 119 18.04 9.56 18.67
CA THR A 119 19.33 9.51 19.39
C THR A 119 19.64 10.78 20.20
N THR A 120 19.10 11.93 19.79
CA THR A 120 19.30 13.21 20.49
C THR A 120 18.67 13.24 21.89
N THR A 121 17.66 12.40 22.14
CA THR A 121 17.02 12.22 23.46
C THR A 121 17.90 11.43 24.44
N LEU A 122 18.80 10.56 23.97
CA LEU A 122 19.68 9.76 24.84
C LEU A 122 20.87 10.57 25.37
N HIS A 123 21.44 11.49 24.58
CA HIS A 123 22.60 12.26 25.02
C HIS A 123 22.26 13.36 26.06
N ASN A 124 20.98 13.76 26.16
CA ASN A 124 20.50 14.69 27.20
C ASN A 124 20.08 13.98 28.49
N THR A 125 19.75 12.68 28.43
CA THR A 125 19.45 11.87 29.62
C THR A 125 20.74 11.41 30.32
N GLN A 126 21.83 11.18 29.57
CA GLN A 126 23.14 10.79 30.12
C GLN A 126 23.87 11.95 30.84
N LYS A 127 23.49 13.22 30.63
CA LYS A 127 24.13 14.39 31.27
C LYS A 127 23.56 14.75 32.65
N ASN A 128 22.57 14.01 33.17
CA ASN A 128 21.93 14.36 34.45
C ASN A 128 21.82 13.20 35.45
N VAL A 129 22.84 12.33 35.51
CA VAL A 129 23.00 11.38 36.63
C VAL A 129 24.36 11.59 37.29
N ASN A 130 24.49 12.71 38.02
CA ASN A 130 25.49 12.86 39.06
C ASN A 130 24.86 13.59 40.25
N CYS A 131 24.15 12.85 41.08
CA CYS A 131 23.87 13.24 42.47
C CYS A 131 23.87 11.99 43.35
N LEU A 132 24.99 11.81 44.04
CA LEU A 132 25.17 10.87 45.15
C LEU A 132 24.34 11.35 46.36
N GLY A 133 23.51 10.48 46.92
CA GLY A 133 22.80 10.76 48.18
C GLY A 133 22.15 9.51 48.76
N GLN A 134 22.87 8.84 49.65
CA GLN A 134 22.46 7.61 50.36
C GLN A 134 21.35 7.87 51.39
N SER A 135 20.30 7.03 51.46
CA SER A 135 19.84 6.43 52.73
C SER A 135 18.69 5.41 52.59
N LYS A 136 18.94 4.22 53.17
CA LYS A 136 18.08 3.36 54.01
C LYS A 136 16.86 2.57 53.45
N ARG A 137 17.09 1.24 53.40
CA ARG A 137 16.26 0.03 53.68
C ARG A 137 15.01 0.26 54.58
N THR A 138 13.84 -0.42 54.55
CA THR A 138 13.33 -1.79 54.17
C THR A 138 11.77 -1.82 54.48
N PRO A 139 10.96 -2.92 54.40
CA PRO A 139 10.56 -3.82 53.27
C PRO A 139 9.03 -4.20 53.22
N VAL A 140 8.62 -5.06 52.25
CA VAL A 140 7.36 -5.90 52.18
C VAL A 140 6.07 -5.13 51.80
N ASP A 141 5.22 -5.51 50.82
CA ASP A 141 4.55 -6.81 50.64
C ASP A 141 4.08 -7.11 49.19
N GLN A 142 3.80 -8.39 48.94
CA GLN A 142 3.41 -9.02 47.68
C GLN A 142 1.90 -8.91 47.41
N ASN A 143 1.47 -8.86 46.13
CA ASN A 143 0.43 -9.72 45.56
C ASN A 143 0.05 -9.36 44.09
N ILE A 144 -0.02 -10.41 43.26
CA ILE A 144 -0.57 -10.54 41.89
C ILE A 144 -1.66 -11.63 42.01
N PRO A 145 -2.85 -11.58 41.36
CA PRO A 145 -3.08 -11.99 39.95
C PRO A 145 -4.06 -11.09 39.16
N SER A 146 -3.78 -10.73 37.90
CA SER A 146 -3.84 -11.48 36.63
C SER A 146 -5.24 -11.53 35.98
N GLY A 147 -5.33 -11.12 34.71
CA GLY A 147 -6.21 -11.74 33.71
C GLY A 147 -7.14 -10.82 32.90
N ALA A 148 -6.73 -10.41 31.69
CA ALA A 148 -7.51 -10.55 30.44
C ALA A 148 -6.76 -9.97 29.22
N VAL A 149 -6.25 -10.94 28.44
CA VAL A 149 -5.54 -10.95 27.15
C VAL A 149 -6.08 -9.99 26.06
N GLN A 150 -5.19 -9.17 25.49
CA GLN A 150 -5.35 -8.58 24.14
C GLN A 150 -4.66 -9.47 23.11
N LYS A 151 -5.39 -9.86 22.06
CA LYS A 151 -4.91 -10.72 20.97
C LYS A 151 -4.22 -9.85 19.91
N GLY A 152 -2.92 -9.65 20.05
CA GLY A 152 -2.07 -9.05 19.02
C GLY A 152 -1.67 -10.09 17.99
N ILE A 153 -1.99 -9.84 16.71
CA ILE A 153 -1.49 -10.62 15.59
C ILE A 153 -0.08 -10.14 15.30
N VAL A 154 0.91 -11.02 15.55
CA VAL A 154 2.30 -10.86 15.13
C VAL A 154 2.50 -11.78 13.93
N CYS A 155 2.87 -11.23 12.78
CA CYS A 155 3.38 -12.02 11.66
C CYS A 155 4.88 -12.23 11.88
N LEU A 156 5.27 -13.44 12.29
CA LEU A 156 6.66 -13.89 12.26
C LEU A 156 6.82 -14.91 11.14
N ALA A 157 7.80 -14.66 10.26
CA ALA A 157 8.19 -15.55 9.19
C ALA A 157 9.00 -16.75 9.72
N GLY A 158 8.71 -17.93 9.18
CA GLY A 158 9.66 -19.02 8.93
C GLY A 158 10.01 -19.93 10.11
N ILE A 159 9.37 -21.09 10.18
CA ILE A 159 10.04 -22.37 10.51
C ILE A 159 9.41 -23.46 9.63
N GLU A 160 10.24 -24.15 8.87
CA GLU A 160 9.93 -25.41 8.19
C GLU A 160 9.68 -26.49 9.23
N GLU A 161 8.52 -27.17 9.20
CA GLU A 161 8.41 -28.58 9.61
C GLU A 161 7.11 -29.19 9.06
N GLU A 162 7.23 -30.47 8.71
CA GLU A 162 6.32 -31.32 7.92
C GLU A 162 4.86 -31.38 8.42
N ILE A 163 3.91 -31.52 7.49
CA ILE A 163 2.54 -31.97 7.77
C ILE A 163 2.22 -33.20 6.91
N PRO A 164 1.57 -34.26 7.45
CA PRO A 164 1.43 -35.57 6.81
C PRO A 164 0.35 -35.61 5.71
N GLU A 165 0.49 -36.62 4.84
CA GLU A 165 -0.39 -36.97 3.71
C GLU A 165 -1.88 -37.17 4.07
N ALA A 166 -2.71 -36.93 3.03
CA ALA A 166 -4.10 -37.37 2.75
C ALA A 166 -5.08 -36.18 2.63
N VAL A 167 -5.90 -36.00 1.59
CA VAL A 167 -6.30 -36.81 0.42
C VAL A 167 -6.61 -35.82 -0.71
N ILE A 168 -6.08 -36.10 -1.90
CA ILE A 168 -6.28 -35.31 -3.12
C ILE A 168 -7.52 -35.80 -3.87
N ASP A 169 -8.56 -34.99 -3.96
CA ASP A 169 -9.52 -35.10 -5.08
C ASP A 169 -9.15 -34.04 -6.10
N ALA A 170 -8.59 -34.56 -7.19
CA ALA A 170 -8.08 -33.84 -8.33
C ALA A 170 -9.24 -33.43 -9.25
N GLU A 171 -9.36 -32.14 -9.53
CA GLU A 171 -9.70 -31.72 -10.89
C GLU A 171 -8.88 -30.49 -11.25
N SER A 172 -7.82 -30.80 -11.99
CA SER A 172 -6.79 -29.89 -12.47
C SER A 172 -7.32 -29.19 -13.72
N ASP A 173 -7.71 -27.92 -13.60
CA ASP A 173 -7.62 -27.00 -14.72
C ASP A 173 -6.27 -26.26 -14.66
N LYS A 174 -5.31 -26.83 -15.39
CA LYS A 174 -4.09 -26.15 -15.81
C LYS A 174 -4.47 -24.98 -16.73
N ALA A 175 -4.78 -23.83 -16.16
CA ALA A 175 -4.71 -22.58 -16.88
C ALA A 175 -3.22 -22.28 -17.14
N ALA A 176 -2.84 -22.34 -18.41
CA ALA A 176 -1.53 -22.00 -18.90
C ALA A 176 -1.04 -20.68 -18.28
N ALA A 177 0.13 -20.73 -17.66
CA ALA A 177 0.90 -19.55 -17.28
C ALA A 177 1.35 -18.82 -18.58
N GLY A 178 0.40 -18.13 -19.22
CA GLY A 178 0.70 -17.03 -20.11
C GLY A 178 1.27 -15.92 -19.25
N ASN A 179 2.60 -15.82 -19.21
CA ASN A 179 3.28 -14.71 -18.57
C ASN A 179 3.14 -13.46 -19.48
N SER A 180 1.90 -13.00 -19.70
CA SER A 180 1.67 -11.66 -20.21
C SER A 180 2.11 -10.73 -19.09
N LYS A 181 3.31 -10.17 -19.21
CA LYS A 181 3.83 -9.17 -18.27
C LYS A 181 2.88 -7.97 -18.32
N VAL A 182 1.92 -7.95 -17.40
CA VAL A 182 0.95 -6.87 -17.24
C VAL A 182 1.76 -5.60 -16.98
N GLU A 183 1.67 -4.63 -17.90
CA GLU A 183 2.52 -3.44 -17.88
C GLU A 183 1.78 -2.30 -17.17
N THR A 184 2.26 -1.91 -15.98
CA THR A 184 1.72 -0.78 -15.21
C THR A 184 2.00 0.56 -15.88
N ALA A 185 1.16 1.54 -15.57
CA ALA A 185 1.29 2.89 -16.11
C ALA A 185 2.49 3.66 -15.54
N SER A 186 2.93 3.29 -14.33
CA SER A 186 3.86 4.05 -13.51
C SER A 186 4.54 3.14 -12.48
N VAL A 187 5.70 3.54 -11.94
CA VAL A 187 6.37 2.90 -10.79
C VAL A 187 5.45 2.89 -9.57
N LEU A 188 4.70 3.97 -9.33
CA LEU A 188 3.69 3.99 -8.27
C LEU A 188 2.65 2.88 -8.46
N GLY A 189 2.16 2.68 -9.68
CA GLY A 189 1.24 1.60 -10.03
C GLY A 189 1.85 0.21 -9.85
N GLU A 190 3.12 0.03 -10.22
CA GLU A 190 3.84 -1.23 -9.99
C GLU A 190 3.91 -1.60 -8.51
N ASP A 191 4.27 -0.65 -7.65
CA ASP A 191 4.42 -0.90 -6.22
C ASP A 191 3.08 -1.21 -5.55
N LEU A 192 2.02 -0.46 -5.88
CA LEU A 192 0.67 -0.74 -5.36
C LEU A 192 0.12 -2.07 -5.90
N LEU A 193 0.37 -2.39 -7.17
CA LEU A 193 -0.01 -3.69 -7.72
C LEU A 193 0.75 -4.83 -7.05
N MET A 194 2.02 -4.64 -6.73
CA MET A 194 2.82 -5.61 -6.00
C MET A 194 2.28 -5.83 -4.58
N LEU A 195 1.87 -4.76 -3.88
CA LEU A 195 1.19 -4.85 -2.58
C LEU A 195 -0.05 -5.73 -2.67
N TYR A 196 -0.91 -5.49 -3.67
CA TYR A 196 -2.13 -6.27 -3.89
C TYR A 196 -1.81 -7.74 -4.18
N LYS A 197 -0.91 -8.02 -5.13
CA LYS A 197 -0.53 -9.39 -5.52
C LYS A 197 0.09 -10.20 -4.38
N LYS A 198 0.78 -9.54 -3.45
CA LYS A 198 1.38 -10.18 -2.26
C LYS A 198 0.40 -10.34 -1.09
N CYS A 199 -0.80 -9.77 -1.18
CA CYS A 199 -1.80 -9.76 -0.10
C CYS A 199 -1.23 -9.25 1.24
N CYS A 200 -0.43 -8.18 1.22
CA CYS A 200 0.22 -7.66 2.42
C CYS A 200 -0.72 -6.74 3.23
N CYS A 201 -1.20 -7.22 4.39
CA CYS A 201 -2.06 -6.47 5.32
C CYS A 201 -3.41 -5.99 4.73
N PRO A 202 -4.18 -6.86 4.04
CA PRO A 202 -5.52 -6.51 3.58
C PRO A 202 -6.47 -6.30 4.77
N ASP A 203 -7.41 -5.37 4.62
CA ASP A 203 -8.43 -5.03 5.63
C ASP A 203 -9.87 -5.28 5.12
N ILE A 204 -10.02 -5.83 3.92
CA ILE A 204 -11.29 -6.25 3.35
C ILE A 204 -11.13 -7.45 2.41
N ASN A 205 -12.15 -8.32 2.41
CA ASN A 205 -12.29 -9.42 1.47
C ASN A 205 -13.55 -9.20 0.59
N ILE A 206 -13.39 -9.32 -0.73
CA ILE A 206 -14.46 -9.16 -1.71
C ILE A 206 -14.76 -10.52 -2.32
N CYS A 207 -15.97 -11.03 -2.10
CA CYS A 207 -16.43 -12.29 -2.69
C CYS A 207 -17.19 -12.03 -3.99
N VAL A 208 -16.77 -12.71 -5.07
CA VAL A 208 -17.37 -12.67 -6.40
C VAL A 208 -17.45 -14.09 -6.95
N GLU A 209 -18.66 -14.58 -7.25
CA GLU A 209 -18.88 -15.96 -7.73
C GLU A 209 -18.21 -17.03 -6.85
N GLY A 210 -18.20 -16.81 -5.52
CA GLY A 210 -17.56 -17.71 -4.56
C GLY A 210 -16.02 -17.60 -4.48
N LYS A 211 -15.39 -16.72 -5.28
CA LYS A 211 -13.96 -16.42 -5.20
C LYS A 211 -13.69 -15.17 -4.37
N ASN A 212 -12.66 -15.23 -3.54
CA ASN A 212 -12.30 -14.18 -2.60
C ASN A 212 -11.12 -13.35 -3.10
N PHE A 213 -11.24 -12.03 -2.99
CA PHE A 213 -10.21 -11.06 -3.33
C PHE A 213 -9.86 -10.22 -2.10
N GLN A 214 -8.63 -10.35 -1.61
CA GLN A 214 -8.13 -9.57 -0.47
C GLN A 214 -7.63 -8.20 -0.95
N ALA A 215 -8.09 -7.13 -0.32
CA ALA A 215 -7.81 -5.76 -0.76
C ALA A 215 -7.69 -4.79 0.43
N HIS A 216 -7.48 -3.50 0.10
CA HIS A 216 -7.29 -2.40 1.04
C HIS A 216 -8.37 -1.35 0.82
N ARG A 217 -9.21 -1.09 1.83
CA ARG A 217 -10.30 -0.11 1.80
C ARG A 217 -9.83 1.26 1.36
N ALA A 218 -8.70 1.72 1.92
CA ALA A 218 -8.12 3.02 1.58
C ALA A 218 -7.86 3.19 0.07
N ILE A 219 -7.27 2.16 -0.58
CA ILE A 219 -6.93 2.22 -2.00
C ILE A 219 -8.20 2.07 -2.86
N LEU A 220 -9.10 1.14 -2.50
CA LEU A 220 -10.38 0.97 -3.19
C LEU A 220 -11.17 2.28 -3.20
N CYS A 221 -11.40 2.89 -2.03
CA CYS A 221 -12.17 4.13 -1.91
C CYS A 221 -11.48 5.33 -2.57
N ALA A 222 -10.15 5.39 -2.56
CA ALA A 222 -9.44 6.47 -3.24
C ALA A 222 -9.60 6.41 -4.77
N ARG A 223 -9.72 5.20 -5.32
CA ARG A 223 -9.61 4.93 -6.77
C ARG A 223 -10.92 4.53 -7.43
N SER A 224 -11.97 4.31 -6.64
CA SER A 224 -13.28 3.89 -7.12
C SER A 224 -14.38 4.59 -6.33
N SER A 225 -15.23 5.32 -7.05
CA SER A 225 -16.38 5.99 -6.49
C SER A 225 -17.44 5.01 -5.99
N TYR A 226 -17.55 3.84 -6.64
CA TYR A 226 -18.41 2.74 -6.20
C TYR A 226 -17.99 2.21 -4.84
N PHE A 227 -16.70 1.85 -4.68
CA PHE A 227 -16.18 1.39 -3.40
C PHE A 227 -16.22 2.49 -2.35
N ALA A 228 -15.94 3.74 -2.71
CA ALA A 228 -16.10 4.87 -1.80
C ALA A 228 -17.53 4.97 -1.27
N ALA A 229 -18.54 4.87 -2.15
CA ALA A 229 -19.95 4.93 -1.76
C ALA A 229 -20.37 3.74 -0.89
N MET A 230 -19.92 2.53 -1.22
CA MET A 230 -20.28 1.30 -0.51
C MET A 230 -19.57 1.16 0.85
N LEU A 231 -18.29 1.53 0.93
CA LEU A 231 -17.43 1.27 2.09
C LEU A 231 -17.29 2.45 3.05
N SER A 232 -17.86 3.61 2.69
CA SER A 232 -17.88 4.81 3.54
C SER A 232 -19.22 5.00 4.26
N GLY A 233 -19.21 5.80 5.33
CA GLY A 233 -20.41 6.19 6.05
C GLY A 233 -20.94 5.13 7.02
N SER A 234 -22.25 5.15 7.28
CA SER A 234 -22.93 4.34 8.30
C SER A 234 -23.73 3.17 7.74
N TRP A 235 -23.35 2.67 6.57
CA TRP A 235 -23.94 1.49 5.94
C TRP A 235 -23.41 0.20 6.58
N ALA A 236 -24.09 -0.93 6.43
CA ALA A 236 -23.65 -2.19 7.06
C ALA A 236 -22.26 -2.60 6.54
N GLU A 237 -22.06 -2.43 5.24
CA GLU A 237 -20.87 -2.75 4.47
C GLU A 237 -19.63 -1.94 4.92
N SER A 238 -19.83 -0.74 5.46
CA SER A 238 -18.71 0.09 5.95
C SER A 238 -18.00 -0.53 7.16
N SER A 239 -18.70 -1.39 7.91
CA SER A 239 -18.18 -2.09 9.10
C SER A 239 -17.77 -3.54 8.84
N GLN A 240 -18.10 -4.09 7.68
CA GLN A 240 -17.85 -5.50 7.36
C GLN A 240 -16.43 -5.74 6.85
N GLU A 241 -15.74 -6.75 7.36
CA GLU A 241 -14.45 -7.20 6.80
C GLU A 241 -14.62 -8.02 5.51
N HIS A 242 -15.86 -8.39 5.16
CA HIS A 242 -16.19 -9.20 4.00
C HIS A 242 -17.45 -8.67 3.30
N ILE A 243 -17.34 -8.39 2.01
CA ILE A 243 -18.46 -7.97 1.14
C ILE A 243 -18.66 -8.98 0.00
N THR A 244 -19.85 -9.02 -0.59
CA THR A 244 -20.15 -9.88 -1.75
C THR A 244 -20.69 -9.03 -2.88
N LEU A 245 -20.08 -9.11 -4.06
CA LEU A 245 -20.55 -8.42 -5.26
C LEU A 245 -21.25 -9.39 -6.19
N GLN A 246 -22.39 -8.96 -6.73
CA GLN A 246 -23.21 -9.72 -7.68
C GLN A 246 -23.20 -9.01 -9.04
N GLY A 247 -23.42 -9.76 -10.11
CA GLY A 247 -23.47 -9.20 -11.48
C GLY A 247 -22.12 -8.83 -12.07
N ILE A 248 -21.04 -9.30 -11.46
CA ILE A 248 -19.66 -9.24 -11.97
C ILE A 248 -19.05 -10.64 -11.87
N SER A 249 -18.31 -11.05 -12.89
CA SER A 249 -17.53 -12.28 -12.86
C SER A 249 -16.20 -12.07 -12.15
N HIS A 250 -15.62 -13.14 -11.62
CA HIS A 250 -14.30 -13.07 -11.00
C HIS A 250 -13.19 -12.61 -11.97
N ALA A 251 -13.35 -12.84 -13.29
CA ALA A 251 -12.40 -12.38 -14.31
C ALA A 251 -12.49 -10.86 -14.49
N GLU A 252 -13.69 -10.30 -14.56
CA GLU A 252 -13.93 -8.85 -14.62
C GLU A 252 -13.43 -8.17 -13.33
N MET A 253 -13.71 -8.75 -12.16
CA MET A 253 -13.23 -8.23 -10.88
C MET A 253 -11.71 -8.16 -10.82
N ASN A 254 -11.02 -9.16 -11.39
CA ASN A 254 -9.57 -9.14 -11.47
C ASN A 254 -9.05 -7.97 -12.32
N VAL A 255 -9.69 -7.66 -13.44
CA VAL A 255 -9.36 -6.50 -14.28
C VAL A 255 -9.61 -5.19 -13.51
N VAL A 256 -10.74 -5.07 -12.81
CA VAL A 256 -11.05 -3.90 -11.96
C VAL A 256 -9.96 -3.68 -10.92
N LEU A 257 -9.55 -4.72 -10.18
CA LEU A 257 -8.51 -4.60 -9.16
C LEU A 257 -7.13 -4.28 -9.76
N HIS A 258 -6.77 -4.87 -10.89
CA HIS A 258 -5.52 -4.50 -11.59
C HIS A 258 -5.53 -3.05 -12.05
N SER A 259 -6.69 -2.52 -12.46
CA SER A 259 -6.85 -1.12 -12.83
C SER A 259 -6.77 -0.18 -11.61
N ILE A 260 -7.45 -0.53 -10.52
CA ILE A 260 -7.45 0.24 -9.26
C ILE A 260 -6.02 0.41 -8.72
N TYR A 261 -5.26 -0.69 -8.61
CA TYR A 261 -3.92 -0.67 -8.01
C TYR A 261 -2.82 -0.27 -8.99
N GLY A 262 -2.82 -0.84 -10.20
CA GLY A 262 -1.72 -0.67 -11.15
C GLY A 262 -1.94 0.40 -12.21
N ALA A 263 -3.14 0.99 -12.27
CA ALA A 263 -3.56 1.90 -13.33
C ALA A 263 -3.37 1.27 -14.74
N ILE A 264 -3.71 -0.03 -14.84
CA ILE A 264 -3.57 -0.83 -16.05
C ILE A 264 -4.90 -0.93 -16.81
N LEU A 265 -4.82 -0.98 -18.14
CA LEU A 265 -5.93 -1.27 -19.08
C LEU A 265 -5.58 -2.49 -19.97
N ASP A 266 -5.06 -3.55 -19.37
CA ASP A 266 -4.85 -4.82 -20.06
C ASP A 266 -6.14 -5.65 -19.94
N PHE A 267 -6.80 -5.84 -21.08
CA PHE A 267 -8.00 -6.65 -21.18
C PHE A 267 -7.63 -8.06 -21.66
N PRO A 268 -8.21 -9.13 -21.08
CA PRO A 268 -8.02 -10.47 -21.63
C PRO A 268 -8.59 -10.53 -23.06
N ASP A 269 -7.95 -11.28 -23.95
CA ASP A 269 -8.31 -11.38 -25.39
C ASP A 269 -9.78 -11.79 -25.66
N LYS A 270 -10.47 -12.32 -24.65
CA LYS A 270 -11.85 -12.81 -24.73
C LYS A 270 -12.90 -11.80 -24.24
N VAL A 271 -12.48 -10.62 -23.78
CA VAL A 271 -13.40 -9.63 -23.20
C VAL A 271 -13.57 -8.44 -24.13
N ASP A 272 -14.82 -8.01 -24.32
CA ASP A 272 -15.12 -6.81 -25.09
C ASP A 272 -14.50 -5.58 -24.40
N VAL A 273 -13.50 -5.00 -25.06
CA VAL A 273 -12.74 -3.83 -24.58
C VAL A 273 -13.66 -2.63 -24.34
N GLY A 274 -14.69 -2.43 -25.18
CA GLY A 274 -15.62 -1.32 -25.02
C GLY A 274 -16.51 -1.48 -23.79
N TYR A 275 -17.01 -2.69 -23.59
CA TYR A 275 -17.74 -3.06 -22.38
C TYR A 275 -16.86 -2.91 -21.13
N MET A 276 -15.63 -3.45 -21.15
CA MET A 276 -14.74 -3.39 -19.99
C MET A 276 -14.24 -1.98 -19.66
N SER A 277 -14.00 -1.14 -20.67
CA SER A 277 -13.62 0.25 -20.44
C SER A 277 -14.75 1.01 -19.75
N ASN A 278 -15.98 0.85 -20.20
CA ASN A 278 -17.15 1.41 -19.52
C ASN A 278 -17.34 0.80 -18.13
N PHE A 279 -17.07 -0.49 -17.99
CA PHE A 279 -17.21 -1.20 -16.72
C PHE A 279 -16.23 -0.70 -15.67
N ILE A 280 -14.95 -0.50 -16.00
CA ILE A 280 -13.96 0.07 -15.08
C ILE A 280 -14.37 1.48 -14.64
N ILE A 281 -14.92 2.30 -15.55
CA ILE A 281 -15.39 3.67 -15.21
C ILE A 281 -16.55 3.64 -14.19
N LEU A 282 -17.33 2.56 -14.16
CA LEU A 282 -18.44 2.42 -13.21
C LEU A 282 -17.97 2.08 -11.79
N PHE A 283 -16.76 1.58 -11.63
CA PHE A 283 -16.16 1.32 -10.32
C PHE A 283 -15.37 2.55 -9.86
#